data_AF-A0A6L8A7X8-F1
#
_entry.id   AF-A0A6L8A7X8-F1
#
_cell.length_a   1.000
_cell.length_b   1.000
_cell.length_c   1.000
_cell.angle_alpha   90.00
_cell.angle_beta   90.00
_cell.angle_gamma   90.00
#
_symmetry.space_group_name_H-M   'P 1'
#
loop_
_entity.id
_entity.type
_entity.pdbx_description
1 polymer ?
#
loop_
_entity_poly.entity_id
_entity_poly.type
_entity_poly.pdbx_seq_one_letter_code
_entity_poly.pdbx_strand_id
1 'polypeptide(L)'
;MINSLHFPIDELIGKSKNFDCAADYLELTAFFARNSTALASDLTDQAGISAVDDYADLNEEIQSSEEDLVLNTVRRINSRYKVLSASAYPFKLDERDEVLTCNLDQNSLGHAAYILSLVLSNLRAVSPILGGSCLHPDQQEIDQLRKFFQYFATAALAAEIYGPAWSFGFPRPDKSGFIKKLTQIWERLGDGQVSPQVGAPPKPKDDQIDVFAARLHPDGLPGFLLAVAQVATGKDADQKSLKGHLDAFKNRWFSPQPVTAFLPYMIVPFAKTDDQFLDTVRVMGNVLHRLRVPRRVAEADKLVKAGETIEGYNQLAEAVEWIASYQDRGRTLT
;
A
#
# COMPACT_ATOMS: atom_id res chain seq x y z
N MET A 1 3.29 -11.58 -26.05
CA MET A 1 2.91 -10.66 -24.95
C MET A 1 2.32 -9.41 -25.59
N ILE A 2 1.28 -8.85 -24.99
CA ILE A 2 0.66 -7.63 -25.51
C ILE A 2 1.47 -6.44 -24.96
N ASN A 3 1.83 -5.48 -25.81
CA ASN A 3 2.59 -4.28 -25.42
C ASN A 3 1.73 -3.22 -24.72
N SER A 4 0.48 -3.54 -24.39
CA SER A 4 -0.45 -2.65 -23.72
C SER A 4 -0.92 -3.23 -22.38
N LEU A 5 -1.41 -2.34 -21.52
CA LEU A 5 -2.13 -2.71 -20.31
C LEU A 5 -3.48 -3.32 -20.69
N HIS A 6 -3.98 -4.23 -19.87
CA HIS A 6 -5.32 -4.78 -20.04
C HIS A 6 -6.35 -3.81 -19.46
N PHE A 7 -7.32 -3.40 -20.29
CA PHE A 7 -8.45 -2.61 -19.82
C PHE A 7 -9.50 -3.54 -19.18
N PRO A 8 -9.81 -3.38 -17.87
CA PRO A 8 -10.61 -4.33 -17.10
C PRO A 8 -12.11 -4.09 -17.28
N ILE A 9 -12.61 -4.26 -18.51
CA ILE A 9 -13.99 -3.89 -18.89
C ILE A 9 -15.05 -4.52 -17.97
N ASP A 10 -14.86 -5.78 -17.55
CA ASP A 10 -15.78 -6.51 -16.67
C ASP A 10 -15.87 -5.93 -15.25
N GLU A 11 -14.84 -5.21 -14.79
CA GLU A 11 -14.85 -4.52 -13.48
C GLU A 11 -15.46 -3.11 -13.56
N LEU A 12 -15.61 -2.59 -14.77
CA LEU A 12 -16.02 -1.21 -15.05
C LEU A 12 -17.44 -1.12 -15.62
N ILE A 13 -17.93 -2.20 -16.24
CA ILE A 13 -19.28 -2.32 -16.80
C ILE A 13 -20.10 -3.27 -15.93
N GLY A 14 -20.97 -2.72 -15.07
CA GLY A 14 -21.83 -3.50 -14.18
C GLY A 14 -22.51 -2.67 -13.09
N LYS A 15 -23.32 -3.32 -12.24
CA LYS A 15 -24.07 -2.66 -11.14
C LYS A 15 -23.19 -2.06 -10.04
N SER A 16 -21.90 -2.43 -9.99
CA SER A 16 -20.93 -1.92 -9.03
C SER A 16 -19.67 -1.48 -9.79
N LYS A 17 -19.73 -0.32 -10.46
CA LYS A 17 -18.60 0.25 -11.21
C LYS A 17 -17.41 0.48 -10.27
N ASN A 18 -16.27 -0.15 -10.55
CA ASN A 18 -15.06 0.01 -9.75
C ASN A 18 -14.20 1.17 -10.25
N PHE A 19 -14.55 2.40 -9.86
CA PHE A 19 -13.81 3.60 -10.27
C PHE A 19 -12.37 3.66 -9.74
N ASP A 20 -12.05 2.91 -8.67
CA ASP A 20 -10.67 2.75 -8.23
C ASP A 20 -9.82 1.99 -9.26
N CYS A 21 -10.41 1.00 -9.94
CA CYS A 21 -9.75 0.22 -10.99
C CYS A 21 -9.54 1.06 -12.26
N ALA A 22 -10.53 1.85 -12.67
CA ALA A 22 -10.39 2.78 -13.80
C ALA A 22 -9.30 3.84 -13.54
N ALA A 23 -9.25 4.38 -12.32
CA ALA A 23 -8.20 5.32 -11.93
C ALA A 23 -6.81 4.66 -11.95
N ASP A 24 -6.69 3.43 -11.47
CA ASP A 24 -5.44 2.67 -11.52
C ASP A 24 -4.96 2.41 -12.95
N TYR A 25 -5.90 2.10 -13.85
CA TYR A 25 -5.60 1.94 -15.27
C TYR A 25 -4.99 3.23 -15.86
N LEU A 26 -5.65 4.39 -15.68
CA LEU A 26 -5.12 5.67 -16.16
C LEU A 26 -3.77 6.03 -15.53
N GLU A 27 -3.60 5.80 -14.23
CA GLU A 27 -2.35 6.06 -13.52
C GLU A 27 -1.21 5.19 -14.07
N LEU A 28 -1.45 3.89 -14.29
CA LEU A 28 -0.44 3.00 -14.89
C LEU A 28 -0.15 3.37 -16.35
N THR A 29 -1.17 3.74 -17.13
CA THR A 29 -0.98 4.24 -18.50
C THR A 29 -0.09 5.48 -18.50
N ALA A 30 -0.41 6.49 -17.68
CA ALA A 30 0.40 7.70 -17.57
C ALA A 30 1.81 7.41 -17.01
N PHE A 31 1.96 6.44 -16.12
CA PHE A 31 3.26 6.06 -15.57
C PHE A 31 4.19 5.48 -16.65
N PHE A 32 3.68 4.58 -17.49
CA PHE A 32 4.51 3.91 -18.51
C PHE A 32 4.60 4.67 -19.84
N ALA A 33 3.67 5.59 -20.15
CA ALA A 33 3.68 6.34 -21.39
C ALA A 33 4.98 7.16 -21.58
N ARG A 34 5.48 7.23 -22.83
CA ARG A 34 6.71 7.97 -23.18
C ARG A 34 6.72 9.42 -22.73
N ASN A 35 5.59 10.11 -22.90
CA ASN A 35 5.38 11.50 -22.47
C ASN A 35 4.86 11.60 -21.03
N SER A 36 4.71 10.48 -20.33
CA SER A 36 4.18 10.38 -18.96
C SER A 36 2.75 10.91 -18.81
N THR A 37 1.92 10.77 -19.85
CA THR A 37 0.52 11.23 -19.83
C THR A 37 -0.46 10.14 -20.23
N ALA A 38 -1.70 10.22 -19.75
CA ALA A 38 -2.85 9.48 -20.25
C ALA A 38 -4.04 10.42 -20.46
N LEU A 39 -4.86 10.17 -21.48
CA LEU A 39 -6.08 10.95 -21.71
C LEU A 39 -7.24 10.30 -20.97
N ALA A 40 -8.04 11.09 -20.27
CA ALA A 40 -9.23 10.59 -19.59
C ALA A 40 -10.26 10.00 -20.57
N SER A 41 -10.31 10.54 -21.80
CA SER A 41 -11.13 10.02 -22.90
C SER A 41 -10.73 8.64 -23.38
N ASP A 42 -9.49 8.18 -23.14
CA ASP A 42 -9.07 6.83 -23.55
C ASP A 42 -9.90 5.75 -22.85
N LEU A 43 -10.54 6.06 -21.70
CA LEU A 43 -11.43 5.13 -21.00
C LEU A 43 -12.65 4.73 -21.85
N THR A 44 -13.25 5.65 -22.61
CA THR A 44 -14.46 5.38 -23.41
C THR A 44 -14.12 4.55 -24.63
N ASP A 45 -13.01 4.90 -25.29
CA ASP A 45 -12.49 4.17 -26.44
C ASP A 45 -12.14 2.72 -26.07
N GLN A 46 -11.48 2.51 -24.93
CA GLN A 46 -11.12 1.17 -24.45
C GLN A 46 -12.32 0.36 -23.97
N ALA A 47 -13.34 1.01 -23.44
CA ALA A 47 -14.58 0.35 -23.05
C ALA A 47 -15.44 -0.05 -24.27
N GLY A 48 -15.03 0.31 -25.50
CA GLY A 48 -15.76 0.01 -26.73
C GLY A 48 -17.10 0.72 -26.80
N ILE A 49 -17.29 1.77 -26.00
CA ILE A 49 -18.57 2.46 -25.86
C ILE A 49 -18.79 3.43 -27.05
N SER A 50 -17.69 3.97 -27.62
CA SER A 50 -17.69 4.79 -28.84
C SER A 50 -18.14 4.08 -30.13
N ALA A 51 -18.42 2.77 -30.12
CA ALA A 51 -18.68 1.97 -31.34
C ALA A 51 -20.15 1.54 -31.54
N VAL A 52 -21.09 2.07 -30.74
CA VAL A 52 -22.51 1.67 -30.76
C VAL A 52 -23.41 2.80 -31.33
N ASP A 53 -23.03 3.38 -32.46
CA ASP A 53 -23.73 4.51 -33.09
C ASP A 53 -25.01 4.14 -33.88
N ASP A 54 -25.39 2.86 -33.95
CA ASP A 54 -26.46 2.39 -34.85
C ASP A 54 -27.87 2.24 -34.21
N TYR A 55 -28.07 2.62 -32.94
CA TYR A 55 -29.40 2.55 -32.29
C TYR A 55 -29.72 3.83 -31.50
N ALA A 56 -30.58 4.69 -32.07
CA ALA A 56 -30.94 6.00 -31.53
C ALA A 56 -31.51 6.00 -30.10
N ASP A 57 -32.20 4.93 -29.68
CA ASP A 57 -32.79 4.82 -28.33
C ASP A 57 -31.83 4.23 -27.27
N LEU A 58 -30.74 3.57 -27.69
CA LEU A 58 -29.67 3.09 -26.80
C LEU A 58 -28.60 4.18 -26.56
N ASN A 59 -28.59 5.23 -27.39
CA ASN A 59 -27.52 6.22 -27.40
C ASN A 59 -27.49 7.09 -26.13
N GLU A 60 -28.64 7.47 -25.57
CA GLU A 60 -28.68 8.30 -24.35
C GLU A 60 -28.20 7.55 -23.10
N GLU A 61 -28.57 6.28 -22.92
CA GLU A 61 -28.12 5.47 -21.77
C GLU A 61 -26.62 5.13 -21.87
N ILE A 62 -26.14 4.88 -23.09
CA ILE A 62 -24.74 4.59 -23.39
C ILE A 62 -23.88 5.84 -23.14
N GLN A 63 -24.25 6.99 -23.71
CA GLN A 63 -23.55 8.26 -23.52
C GLN A 63 -23.55 8.70 -22.05
N SER A 64 -24.66 8.52 -21.33
CA SER A 64 -24.72 8.76 -19.88
C SER A 64 -23.77 7.84 -19.10
N SER A 65 -23.53 6.61 -19.56
CA SER A 65 -22.63 5.67 -18.89
C SER A 65 -21.15 5.98 -19.13
N GLU A 66 -20.80 6.50 -20.31
CA GLU A 66 -19.46 6.99 -20.65
C GLU A 66 -19.05 8.18 -19.81
N GLU A 67 -19.89 9.23 -19.81
CA GLU A 67 -19.65 10.45 -19.06
C GLU A 67 -19.53 10.13 -17.56
N ASP A 68 -20.36 9.21 -17.06
CA ASP A 68 -20.31 8.75 -15.67
C ASP A 68 -19.01 7.98 -15.35
N LEU A 69 -18.48 7.17 -16.27
CA LEU A 69 -17.19 6.47 -16.06
C LEU A 69 -16.03 7.46 -15.97
N VAL A 70 -15.90 8.37 -16.94
CA VAL A 70 -14.82 9.35 -16.99
C VAL A 70 -14.91 10.30 -15.78
N LEU A 71 -16.09 10.87 -15.53
CA LEU A 71 -16.31 11.82 -14.45
C LEU A 71 -15.97 11.23 -13.07
N ASN A 72 -16.41 10.01 -12.78
CA ASN A 72 -16.12 9.40 -11.48
C ASN A 72 -14.67 8.94 -11.35
N THR A 73 -14.03 8.54 -12.45
CA THR A 73 -12.59 8.23 -12.48
C THR A 73 -11.76 9.48 -12.19
N VAL A 74 -12.06 10.59 -12.88
CA VAL A 74 -11.46 11.91 -12.63
C VAL A 74 -11.67 12.36 -11.18
N ARG A 75 -12.91 12.25 -10.66
CA ARG A 75 -13.21 12.56 -9.25
C ARG A 75 -12.38 11.71 -8.30
N ARG A 76 -12.15 10.44 -8.62
CA ARG A 76 -11.34 9.54 -7.79
C ARG A 76 -9.87 9.97 -7.78
N ILE A 77 -9.28 10.25 -8.94
CA ILE A 77 -7.91 10.79 -9.07
C ILE A 77 -7.77 12.10 -8.27
N ASN A 78 -8.70 13.04 -8.45
CA ASN A 78 -8.69 14.31 -7.72
C ASN A 78 -8.83 14.11 -6.20
N SER A 79 -9.62 13.13 -5.75
CA SER A 79 -9.71 12.76 -4.33
C SER A 79 -8.38 12.20 -3.80
N ARG A 80 -7.71 11.32 -4.56
CA ARG A 80 -6.38 10.80 -4.21
C ARG A 80 -5.35 11.93 -4.08
N TYR A 81 -5.35 12.87 -5.02
CA TYR A 81 -4.51 14.06 -4.97
C TYR A 81 -4.77 14.91 -3.72
N LYS A 82 -6.03 15.14 -3.35
CA LYS A 82 -6.38 15.91 -2.14
C LYS A 82 -5.88 15.27 -0.85
N VAL A 83 -5.95 13.95 -0.73
CA VAL A 83 -5.55 13.23 0.50
C VAL A 83 -4.03 13.12 0.63
N LEU A 84 -3.36 12.74 -0.45
CA LEU A 84 -1.92 12.46 -0.46
C LEU A 84 -1.06 13.69 -0.75
N SER A 85 -1.60 14.67 -1.47
CA SER A 85 -0.91 15.86 -1.99
C SER A 85 0.27 15.53 -2.92
N ALA A 86 0.84 16.58 -3.52
CA ALA A 86 2.00 16.46 -4.43
C ALA A 86 3.27 15.89 -3.78
N SER A 87 3.33 15.75 -2.44
CA SER A 87 4.49 15.15 -1.77
C SER A 87 4.50 13.62 -1.84
N ALA A 88 3.33 12.99 -2.03
CA ALA A 88 3.17 11.55 -1.97
C ALA A 88 2.34 10.96 -3.11
N TYR A 89 1.76 11.78 -3.99
CA TYR A 89 1.01 11.33 -5.15
C TYR A 89 1.56 11.97 -6.43
N PRO A 90 2.18 11.19 -7.34
CA PRO A 90 2.90 11.73 -8.49
C PRO A 90 1.99 12.08 -9.66
N PHE A 91 0.67 11.90 -9.57
CA PHE A 91 -0.24 12.15 -10.68
C PHE A 91 -0.98 13.47 -10.52
N LYS A 92 -1.14 14.20 -11.62
CA LYS A 92 -1.87 15.47 -11.63
C LYS A 92 -2.68 15.60 -12.91
N LEU A 93 -3.97 15.87 -12.76
CA LEU A 93 -4.83 16.28 -13.87
C LEU A 93 -4.55 17.73 -14.23
N ASP A 94 -4.67 18.06 -15.51
CA ASP A 94 -4.63 19.44 -15.98
C ASP A 94 -5.89 20.23 -15.57
N GLU A 95 -5.95 21.52 -15.91
CA GLU A 95 -7.05 22.40 -15.48
C GLU A 95 -8.42 22.01 -16.07
N ARG A 96 -8.42 21.15 -17.09
CA ARG A 96 -9.64 20.66 -17.77
C ARG A 96 -10.03 19.26 -17.34
N ASP A 97 -9.26 18.63 -16.45
CA ASP A 97 -9.41 17.22 -16.08
C ASP A 97 -9.34 16.24 -17.28
N GLU A 98 -8.67 16.63 -18.37
CA GLU A 98 -8.58 15.86 -19.62
C GLU A 98 -7.31 15.01 -19.67
N VAL A 99 -6.19 15.55 -19.18
CA VAL A 99 -4.87 14.93 -19.28
C VAL A 99 -4.31 14.63 -17.90
N LEU A 100 -4.11 13.34 -17.60
CA LEU A 100 -3.40 12.90 -16.40
C LEU A 100 -1.90 12.85 -16.68
N THR A 101 -1.09 13.61 -15.92
CA THR A 101 0.37 13.60 -16.04
C THR A 101 1.02 12.93 -14.82
N CYS A 102 1.97 12.03 -15.06
CA CYS A 102 2.83 11.45 -14.03
C CYS A 102 4.11 12.29 -13.85
N ASN A 103 4.15 13.07 -12.76
CA ASN A 103 5.27 13.88 -12.31
C ASN A 103 6.08 13.15 -11.22
N LEU A 104 6.72 12.04 -11.60
CA LEU A 104 7.51 11.23 -10.67
C LEU A 104 8.79 11.97 -10.23
N ASP A 105 8.80 12.49 -9.01
CA ASP A 105 10.05 12.86 -8.32
C ASP A 105 10.82 11.59 -7.89
N GLN A 106 11.97 11.34 -8.53
CA GLN A 106 12.87 10.22 -8.27
C GLN A 106 13.63 10.31 -6.94
N ASN A 107 13.40 11.34 -6.12
CA ASN A 107 13.92 11.41 -4.75
C ASN A 107 12.80 11.29 -3.69
N SER A 108 11.53 11.24 -4.12
CA SER A 108 10.40 11.20 -3.20
C SER A 108 10.08 9.77 -2.76
N LEU A 109 10.33 9.49 -1.47
CA LEU A 109 9.90 8.24 -0.85
C LEU A 109 8.37 8.08 -0.87
N GLY A 110 7.63 9.19 -0.81
CA GLY A 110 6.17 9.18 -0.92
C GLY A 110 5.71 8.73 -2.29
N HIS A 111 6.28 9.28 -3.36
CA HIS A 111 5.98 8.84 -4.72
C HIS A 111 6.34 7.37 -4.95
N ALA A 112 7.51 6.95 -4.49
CA ALA A 112 7.94 5.56 -4.57
C ALA A 112 6.95 4.63 -3.84
N ALA A 113 6.55 4.96 -2.62
CA ALA A 113 5.56 4.18 -1.89
C ALA A 113 4.19 4.13 -2.59
N TYR A 114 3.77 5.23 -3.24
CA TYR A 114 2.53 5.23 -4.03
C TYR A 114 2.60 4.31 -5.23
N ILE A 115 3.64 4.45 -6.06
CA ILE A 115 3.81 3.63 -7.27
C ILE A 115 3.99 2.15 -6.91
N LEU A 116 4.78 1.83 -5.88
CA LEU A 116 4.90 0.46 -5.40
C LEU A 116 3.53 -0.12 -5.00
N SER A 117 2.74 0.66 -4.27
CA SER A 117 1.40 0.25 -3.85
C SER A 117 0.47 0.05 -5.04
N LEU A 118 0.53 0.94 -6.04
CA LEU A 118 -0.22 0.84 -7.28
C LEU A 118 0.14 -0.45 -8.06
N VAL A 119 1.43 -0.75 -8.21
CA VAL A 119 1.91 -1.96 -8.90
C VAL A 119 1.50 -3.22 -8.15
N LEU A 120 1.72 -3.28 -6.84
CA LEU A 120 1.31 -4.43 -6.01
C LEU A 120 -0.21 -4.67 -6.04
N SER A 121 -1.00 -3.59 -6.14
CA SER A 121 -2.46 -3.67 -6.29
C SER A 121 -2.91 -4.25 -7.62
N ASN A 122 -2.05 -4.19 -8.64
CA ASN A 122 -2.40 -4.56 -10.01
C ASN A 122 -1.59 -5.74 -10.55
N LEU A 123 -0.85 -6.46 -9.68
CA LEU A 123 -0.31 -7.76 -10.05
C LEU A 123 -1.45 -8.71 -10.42
N ARG A 124 -1.19 -9.68 -11.31
CA ARG A 124 -2.15 -10.73 -11.73
C ARG A 124 -2.85 -11.44 -10.56
N ALA A 125 -2.12 -11.54 -9.45
CA ALA A 125 -2.61 -11.89 -8.12
C ALA A 125 -3.96 -11.28 -7.78
N VAL A 126 -4.10 -9.99 -8.05
CA VAL A 126 -5.02 -9.04 -7.42
C VAL A 126 -5.96 -8.42 -8.46
N SER A 127 -5.41 -7.79 -9.50
CA SER A 127 -6.17 -7.16 -10.58
C SER A 127 -5.68 -7.65 -11.95
N PRO A 128 -6.54 -7.57 -12.99
CA PRO A 128 -6.19 -8.01 -14.32
C PRO A 128 -5.38 -6.96 -15.12
N ILE A 129 -5.20 -5.71 -14.65
CA ILE A 129 -4.64 -4.60 -15.46
C ILE A 129 -3.23 -4.91 -16.00
N LEU A 130 -2.31 -5.40 -15.16
CA LEU A 130 -0.98 -5.83 -15.62
C LEU A 130 -1.00 -7.27 -16.15
N GLY A 131 -2.12 -8.00 -16.04
CA GLY A 131 -2.24 -9.40 -16.43
C GLY A 131 -1.98 -9.60 -17.93
N GLY A 132 -0.92 -10.34 -18.27
CA GLY A 132 -0.59 -10.66 -19.67
C GLY A 132 0.17 -9.56 -20.44
N SER A 133 0.42 -8.42 -19.78
CA SER A 133 1.28 -7.36 -20.31
C SER A 133 2.77 -7.71 -20.15
N CYS A 134 3.61 -7.27 -21.08
CA CYS A 134 5.08 -7.34 -20.93
C CYS A 134 5.61 -6.43 -19.80
N LEU A 135 4.75 -5.56 -19.26
CA LEU A 135 5.05 -4.69 -18.12
C LEU A 135 4.86 -5.41 -16.79
N HIS A 136 4.21 -6.59 -16.75
CA HIS A 136 4.03 -7.34 -15.52
C HIS A 136 5.39 -7.72 -14.92
N PRO A 137 5.69 -7.38 -13.66
CA PRO A 137 6.96 -7.76 -13.04
C PRO A 137 7.07 -9.27 -12.93
N ASP A 138 8.27 -9.82 -13.16
CA ASP A 138 8.50 -11.25 -13.00
C ASP A 138 8.45 -11.69 -11.53
N GLN A 139 8.54 -13.00 -11.26
CA GLN A 139 8.42 -13.53 -9.90
C GLN A 139 9.53 -13.01 -8.96
N GLN A 140 10.75 -12.82 -9.45
CA GLN A 140 11.86 -12.31 -8.64
C GLN A 140 11.64 -10.84 -8.30
N GLU A 141 11.18 -10.05 -9.27
CA GLU A 141 10.78 -8.66 -9.05
C GLU A 141 9.62 -8.57 -8.06
N ILE A 142 8.58 -9.40 -8.19
CA ILE A 142 7.45 -9.42 -7.26
C ILE A 142 7.89 -9.66 -5.82
N ASP A 143 8.78 -10.63 -5.59
CA ASP A 143 9.28 -10.92 -4.24
C ASP A 143 10.11 -9.76 -3.68
N GLN A 144 10.86 -9.07 -4.55
CA GLN A 144 11.58 -7.84 -4.19
C GLN A 144 10.62 -6.68 -3.86
N LEU A 145 9.54 -6.49 -4.64
CA LEU A 145 8.53 -5.46 -4.39
C LEU A 145 7.80 -5.68 -3.06
N ARG A 146 7.51 -6.94 -2.72
CA ARG A 146 6.92 -7.29 -1.41
C ARG A 146 7.88 -6.96 -0.26
N LYS A 147 9.18 -7.23 -0.44
CA LYS A 147 10.22 -6.84 0.52
C LYS A 147 10.29 -5.32 0.66
N PHE A 148 10.27 -4.56 -0.43
CA PHE A 148 10.23 -3.09 -0.35
C PHE A 148 8.98 -2.59 0.38
N PHE A 149 7.82 -3.19 0.13
CA PHE A 149 6.59 -2.79 0.78
C PHE A 149 6.63 -3.04 2.31
N GLN A 150 7.29 -4.11 2.76
CA GLN A 150 7.55 -4.35 4.17
C GLN A 150 8.31 -3.18 4.83
N TYR A 151 9.34 -2.63 4.16
CA TYR A 151 10.10 -1.49 4.67
C TYR A 151 9.30 -0.19 4.63
N PHE A 152 8.54 0.05 3.57
CA PHE A 152 7.61 1.18 3.51
C PHE A 152 6.53 1.10 4.58
N ALA A 153 5.99 -0.09 4.86
CA ALA A 153 5.02 -0.30 5.93
C ALA A 153 5.64 -0.01 7.31
N THR A 154 6.89 -0.41 7.53
CA THR A 154 7.65 -0.11 8.76
C THR A 154 7.82 1.40 8.95
N ALA A 155 8.25 2.11 7.90
CA ALA A 155 8.39 3.57 7.92
C ALA A 155 7.04 4.29 8.09
N ALA A 156 5.98 3.81 7.43
CA ALA A 156 4.64 4.37 7.53
C ALA A 156 4.09 4.24 8.95
N LEU A 157 4.28 3.09 9.61
CA LEU A 157 3.82 2.88 10.97
C LEU A 157 4.60 3.71 11.99
N ALA A 158 5.92 3.86 11.78
CA ALA A 158 6.76 4.77 12.57
C ALA A 158 6.22 6.21 12.52
N ALA A 159 5.92 6.71 11.32
CA ALA A 159 5.37 8.05 11.11
C ALA A 159 3.95 8.21 11.67
N GLU A 160 3.09 7.20 11.52
CA GLU A 160 1.74 7.19 12.08
C GLU A 160 1.76 7.34 13.61
N ILE A 161 2.66 6.61 14.26
CA ILE A 161 2.79 6.63 15.72
C ILE A 161 3.75 7.72 16.20
N TYR A 162 4.57 8.34 15.34
CA TYR A 162 5.63 9.28 15.72
C TYR A 162 6.61 8.69 16.75
N GLY A 163 7.34 7.66 16.33
CA GLY A 163 8.42 7.08 17.15
C GLY A 163 9.16 5.96 16.43
N PRO A 164 10.00 5.16 17.14
CA PRO A 164 10.76 4.09 16.52
C PRO A 164 9.86 2.95 16.01
N ALA A 165 10.36 2.23 15.01
CA ALA A 165 9.70 1.02 14.49
C ALA A 165 10.69 -0.10 14.17
N TRP A 166 10.24 -1.33 14.39
CA TRP A 166 11.00 -2.57 14.23
C TRP A 166 10.29 -3.50 13.26
N SER A 167 11.05 -4.07 12.32
CA SER A 167 10.53 -4.98 11.29
C SER A 167 10.75 -6.44 11.68
N PHE A 168 9.67 -7.21 11.76
CA PHE A 168 9.65 -8.67 11.91
C PHE A 168 9.43 -9.41 10.60
N GLY A 169 8.80 -8.78 9.61
CA GLY A 169 8.47 -9.38 8.32
C GLY A 169 9.70 -9.92 7.59
N PHE A 170 9.51 -11.01 6.83
CA PHE A 170 10.58 -11.70 6.12
C PHE A 170 10.87 -11.06 4.74
N PRO A 171 12.16 -10.86 4.36
CA PRO A 171 13.36 -11.11 5.15
C PRO A 171 13.63 -9.98 6.16
N ARG A 172 13.92 -10.36 7.42
CA ARG A 172 14.34 -9.41 8.44
C ARG A 172 15.68 -8.76 8.06
N PRO A 173 15.80 -7.42 8.10
CA PRO A 173 17.06 -6.73 7.79
C PRO A 173 18.26 -7.23 8.60
N ASP A 174 18.03 -7.54 9.88
CA ASP A 174 19.07 -7.95 10.83
C ASP A 174 19.32 -9.46 10.89
N LYS A 175 18.55 -10.25 10.12
CA LYS A 175 18.60 -11.73 10.08
C LYS A 175 18.43 -12.41 11.45
N SER A 176 17.90 -11.70 12.45
CA SER A 176 17.65 -12.24 13.78
C SER A 176 16.59 -13.36 13.74
N GLY A 177 16.52 -14.19 14.78
CA GLY A 177 15.37 -15.08 14.99
C GLY A 177 14.24 -14.34 15.71
N PHE A 178 12.99 -14.79 15.55
CA PHE A 178 11.80 -14.18 16.15
C PHE A 178 11.98 -13.85 17.65
N ILE A 179 12.33 -14.84 18.47
CA ILE A 179 12.45 -14.67 19.93
C ILE A 179 13.55 -13.67 20.27
N LYS A 180 14.71 -13.76 19.63
CA LYS A 180 15.82 -12.84 19.86
C LYS A 180 15.40 -11.39 19.57
N LYS A 181 14.69 -11.17 18.45
CA LYS A 181 14.19 -9.85 18.08
C LYS A 181 13.15 -9.32 19.06
N LEU A 182 12.21 -10.18 19.45
CA LEU A 182 11.18 -9.86 20.42
C LEU A 182 11.81 -9.45 21.76
N THR A 183 12.79 -10.21 22.24
CA THR A 183 13.53 -9.89 23.47
C THR A 183 14.23 -8.52 23.36
N GLN A 184 14.95 -8.26 22.27
CA GLN A 184 15.65 -6.97 22.07
C GLN A 184 14.71 -5.77 22.08
N ILE A 185 13.53 -5.90 21.47
CA ILE A 185 12.53 -4.83 21.44
C ILE A 185 11.99 -4.60 22.85
N TRP A 186 11.62 -5.67 23.56
CA TRP A 186 11.04 -5.54 24.89
C TRP A 186 12.02 -5.11 25.97
N GLU A 187 13.30 -5.47 25.84
CA GLU A 187 14.38 -4.91 26.67
C GLU A 187 14.47 -3.38 26.51
N ARG A 188 14.22 -2.86 25.29
CA ARG A 188 14.19 -1.41 25.04
C ARG A 188 12.89 -0.75 25.49
N LEU A 189 11.76 -1.44 25.38
CA LEU A 189 10.45 -0.91 25.76
C LEU A 189 10.23 -0.90 27.29
N GLY A 190 10.89 -1.79 28.03
CA GLY A 190 10.78 -1.86 29.49
C GLY A 190 9.40 -2.27 30.01
N ASP A 191 8.58 -2.96 29.20
CA ASP A 191 7.19 -3.28 29.51
C ASP A 191 6.89 -4.78 29.41
N GLY A 192 7.08 -5.51 30.51
CA GLY A 192 6.97 -6.97 30.55
C GLY A 192 8.28 -7.68 30.19
N GLN A 193 8.26 -9.01 30.12
CA GLN A 193 9.45 -9.83 29.82
C GLN A 193 9.10 -10.94 28.84
N VAL A 194 9.90 -11.07 27.78
CA VAL A 194 9.77 -12.17 26.83
C VAL A 194 10.14 -13.48 27.50
N SER A 195 9.16 -14.36 27.63
CA SER A 195 9.26 -15.66 28.27
C SER A 195 8.21 -16.57 27.64
N PRO A 196 8.57 -17.34 26.58
CA PRO A 196 7.63 -18.19 25.87
C PRO A 196 6.98 -19.23 26.80
N GLN A 197 5.66 -19.39 26.72
CA GLN A 197 4.94 -20.42 27.45
C GLN A 197 5.31 -21.83 27.00
N VAL A 198 5.11 -22.80 27.88
CA VAL A 198 5.20 -24.23 27.56
C VAL A 198 4.23 -24.54 26.41
N GLY A 199 4.75 -25.15 25.33
CA GLY A 199 3.97 -25.46 24.12
C GLY A 199 3.95 -24.35 23.07
N ALA A 200 4.65 -23.23 23.29
CA ALA A 200 4.89 -22.26 22.24
C ALA A 200 5.60 -22.93 21.04
N PRO A 201 5.20 -22.64 19.79
CA PRO A 201 5.76 -23.30 18.62
C PRO A 201 7.27 -23.01 18.51
N PRO A 202 8.11 -24.00 18.16
CA PRO A 202 9.56 -23.83 18.12
C PRO A 202 10.03 -22.97 16.93
N LYS A 203 9.18 -22.82 15.91
CA LYS A 203 9.43 -22.00 14.71
C LYS A 203 8.18 -21.17 14.40
N PRO A 204 7.86 -20.16 15.23
CA PRO A 204 6.74 -19.28 14.97
C PRO A 204 7.03 -18.52 13.66
N LYS A 205 6.06 -18.44 12.75
CA LYS A 205 6.11 -17.56 11.57
C LYS A 205 5.88 -16.11 12.01
N ASP A 206 6.75 -15.64 12.90
CA ASP A 206 6.68 -14.37 13.62
C ASP A 206 5.35 -14.10 14.33
N ASP A 207 4.61 -15.18 14.56
CA ASP A 207 3.24 -15.20 15.07
C ASP A 207 2.30 -14.19 14.40
N GLN A 208 2.45 -14.02 13.07
CA GLN A 208 1.68 -13.10 12.24
C GLN A 208 1.88 -11.62 12.59
N ILE A 209 3.00 -11.24 13.19
CA ILE A 209 3.33 -9.82 13.39
C ILE A 209 4.50 -9.47 12.51
N ASP A 210 4.31 -8.44 11.69
CA ASP A 210 5.30 -7.97 10.74
C ASP A 210 6.02 -6.71 11.20
N VAL A 211 5.37 -5.85 11.99
CA VAL A 211 5.94 -4.57 12.45
C VAL A 211 5.46 -4.21 13.86
N PHE A 212 6.37 -3.68 14.68
CA PHE A 212 6.01 -2.91 15.88
C PHE A 212 6.44 -1.46 15.72
N ALA A 213 5.66 -0.51 16.24
CA ALA A 213 6.07 0.87 16.40
C ALA A 213 5.57 1.43 17.74
N ALA A 214 6.36 2.28 18.39
CA ALA A 214 5.99 2.81 19.70
C ALA A 214 6.21 4.32 19.79
N ARG A 215 5.32 5.05 20.47
CA ARG A 215 5.58 6.44 20.91
C ARG A 215 5.81 6.42 22.40
N LEU A 216 7.07 6.37 22.80
CA LEU A 216 7.48 6.27 24.20
C LEU A 216 7.22 7.58 24.95
N HIS A 217 6.98 7.46 26.26
CA HIS A 217 6.96 8.62 27.15
C HIS A 217 8.39 9.05 27.49
N PRO A 218 8.64 10.35 27.73
CA PRO A 218 9.97 10.84 28.10
C PRO A 218 10.53 10.26 29.42
N ASP A 219 9.66 9.76 30.31
CA ASP A 219 10.05 9.13 31.58
C ASP A 219 10.47 7.66 31.44
N GLY A 220 10.30 7.08 30.24
CA GLY A 220 10.62 5.68 29.96
C GLY A 220 9.69 4.66 30.63
N LEU A 221 8.56 5.09 31.19
CA LEU A 221 7.63 4.20 31.87
C LEU A 221 6.63 3.55 30.89
N PRO A 222 6.12 2.34 31.22
CA PRO A 222 5.04 1.70 30.47
C PRO A 222 3.75 2.53 30.42
N GLY A 223 2.84 2.18 29.50
CA GLY A 223 1.61 2.95 29.24
C GLY A 223 1.76 3.93 28.07
N PHE A 224 2.66 3.62 27.14
CA PHE A 224 2.89 4.36 25.90
C PHE A 224 1.96 3.91 24.76
N LEU A 225 2.04 4.55 23.59
CA LEU A 225 1.32 4.04 22.40
C LEU A 225 2.14 2.96 21.72
N LEU A 226 1.58 1.75 21.59
CA LEU A 226 2.23 0.63 20.91
C LEU A 226 1.34 0.12 19.78
N ALA A 227 1.78 0.33 18.54
CA ALA A 227 1.17 -0.25 17.36
C ALA A 227 1.80 -1.59 17.01
N VAL A 228 0.96 -2.54 16.65
CA VAL A 228 1.33 -3.88 16.21
C VAL A 228 0.67 -4.12 14.87
N ALA A 229 1.46 -4.31 13.82
CA ALA A 229 0.93 -4.41 12.47
C ALA A 229 1.22 -5.74 11.79
N GLN A 230 0.24 -6.17 11.00
CA GLN A 230 0.39 -7.16 9.95
C GLN A 230 0.47 -6.43 8.60
N VAL A 231 1.36 -6.87 7.73
CA VAL A 231 1.55 -6.35 6.38
C VAL A 231 1.08 -7.41 5.39
N ALA A 232 0.16 -7.06 4.50
CA ALA A 232 -0.30 -8.00 3.48
C ALA A 232 -0.40 -7.36 2.09
N THR A 233 0.14 -8.06 1.10
CA THR A 233 0.15 -7.66 -0.31
C THR A 233 -0.63 -8.64 -1.19
N GLY A 234 -1.38 -9.57 -0.59
CA GLY A 234 -2.16 -10.60 -1.30
C GLY A 234 -3.67 -10.34 -1.22
N LYS A 235 -4.44 -11.00 -2.10
CA LYS A 235 -5.92 -10.92 -2.13
C LYS A 235 -6.59 -11.33 -0.81
N ASP A 236 -5.93 -12.17 -0.02
CA ASP A 236 -6.41 -12.69 1.26
C ASP A 236 -6.08 -11.77 2.45
N ALA A 237 -5.64 -10.54 2.19
CA ALA A 237 -5.30 -9.55 3.23
C ALA A 237 -6.40 -9.40 4.29
N ASP A 238 -7.66 -9.43 3.87
CA ASP A 238 -8.80 -9.19 4.74
C ASP A 238 -9.04 -10.32 5.77
N GLN A 239 -8.39 -11.46 5.59
CA GLN A 239 -8.46 -12.61 6.51
C GLN A 239 -7.31 -12.64 7.52
N LYS A 240 -6.40 -11.65 7.48
CA LYS A 240 -5.13 -11.65 8.25
C LYS A 240 -5.13 -10.68 9.43
N SER A 241 -6.29 -10.29 9.95
CA SER A 241 -6.36 -9.34 11.06
C SER A 241 -5.68 -9.86 12.33
N LEU A 242 -4.92 -8.99 12.99
CA LEU A 242 -4.35 -9.24 14.30
C LEU A 242 -5.33 -9.00 15.47
N LYS A 243 -6.46 -8.32 15.24
CA LYS A 243 -7.30 -7.80 16.34
C LYS A 243 -7.74 -8.88 17.34
N GLY A 244 -8.07 -10.08 16.87
CA GLY A 244 -8.43 -11.22 17.73
C GLY A 244 -7.25 -12.06 18.23
N HIS A 245 -6.03 -11.79 17.73
CA HIS A 245 -4.83 -12.60 17.99
C HIS A 245 -3.91 -11.99 19.06
N LEU A 246 -3.97 -10.67 19.29
CA LEU A 246 -3.01 -9.99 20.18
C LEU A 246 -3.05 -10.47 21.64
N ASP A 247 -4.21 -10.85 22.16
CA ASP A 247 -4.30 -11.40 23.53
C ASP A 247 -3.62 -12.78 23.62
N ALA A 248 -3.83 -13.64 22.62
CA ALA A 248 -3.15 -14.92 22.53
C ALA A 248 -1.63 -14.74 22.38
N PHE A 249 -1.21 -13.76 21.58
CA PHE A 249 0.20 -13.38 21.43
C PHE A 249 0.83 -12.96 22.77
N LYS A 250 0.18 -12.04 23.51
CA LYS A 250 0.64 -11.59 24.83
C LYS A 250 0.80 -12.75 25.81
N ASN A 251 -0.24 -13.58 25.90
CA ASN A 251 -0.23 -14.76 26.77
C ASN A 251 0.89 -15.72 26.40
N ARG A 252 1.12 -15.96 25.10
CA ARG A 252 2.08 -16.96 24.62
C ARG A 252 3.54 -16.57 24.83
N TRP A 253 3.88 -15.29 24.67
CA TRP A 253 5.28 -14.87 24.56
C TRP A 253 5.82 -14.11 25.77
N PHE A 254 4.98 -13.72 26.74
CA PHE A 254 5.40 -12.87 27.85
C PHE A 254 5.06 -13.40 29.23
N SER A 255 5.99 -13.22 30.17
CA SER A 255 5.79 -13.42 31.61
C SER A 255 6.88 -12.67 32.40
N PRO A 256 6.56 -11.59 33.14
CA PRO A 256 5.25 -10.93 33.23
C PRO A 256 4.82 -10.31 31.90
N GLN A 257 3.51 -10.17 31.71
CA GLN A 257 2.94 -9.57 30.50
C GLN A 257 3.13 -8.05 30.46
N PRO A 258 3.24 -7.46 29.25
CA PRO A 258 3.24 -6.00 29.07
C PRO A 258 1.92 -5.39 29.54
N VAL A 259 1.99 -4.31 30.32
CA VAL A 259 0.81 -3.55 30.75
C VAL A 259 0.29 -2.62 29.66
N THR A 260 1.14 -2.24 28.70
CA THR A 260 0.75 -1.39 27.58
C THR A 260 -0.22 -2.12 26.64
N ALA A 261 -1.28 -1.43 26.24
CA ALA A 261 -2.25 -1.94 25.27
C ALA A 261 -1.62 -2.04 23.87
N PHE A 262 -1.94 -3.10 23.14
CA PHE A 262 -1.46 -3.27 21.77
C PHE A 262 -2.54 -2.78 20.81
N LEU A 263 -2.21 -1.80 19.98
CA LEU A 263 -3.10 -1.26 18.97
C LEU A 263 -2.91 -2.04 17.67
N PRO A 264 -3.91 -2.83 17.21
CA PRO A 264 -3.78 -3.59 15.97
C PRO A 264 -3.82 -2.67 14.76
N TYR A 265 -2.89 -2.91 13.84
CA TYR A 265 -2.82 -2.27 12.53
C TYR A 265 -2.81 -3.33 11.42
N MET A 266 -3.47 -3.00 10.33
CA MET A 266 -3.36 -3.72 9.06
C MET A 266 -2.79 -2.77 8.01
N ILE A 267 -1.72 -3.19 7.33
CA ILE A 267 -1.05 -2.36 6.31
C ILE A 267 -1.11 -3.08 4.96
N VAL A 268 -1.72 -2.42 3.97
CA VAL A 268 -1.97 -3.01 2.63
C VAL A 268 -1.66 -2.03 1.51
N PRO A 269 -1.20 -2.50 0.34
CA PRO A 269 -0.91 -1.65 -0.81
C PRO A 269 -2.18 -1.26 -1.58
N PHE A 270 -3.34 -1.84 -1.25
CA PHE A 270 -4.61 -1.67 -1.97
C PHE A 270 -5.33 -0.39 -1.53
N ALA A 271 -6.09 0.23 -2.43
CA ALA A 271 -7.11 1.19 -2.02
C ALA A 271 -8.26 0.45 -1.32
N LYS A 272 -8.83 1.06 -0.28
CA LYS A 272 -10.07 0.61 0.33
C LYS A 272 -11.17 1.59 -0.05
N THR A 273 -12.34 1.08 -0.40
CA THR A 273 -13.50 1.89 -0.76
C THR A 273 -14.11 2.51 0.50
N ASP A 274 -14.63 3.72 0.37
CA ASP A 274 -15.15 4.50 1.50
C ASP A 274 -16.32 3.76 2.18
N ASP A 275 -17.19 3.14 1.39
CA ASP A 275 -18.40 2.44 1.86
C ASP A 275 -18.11 1.25 2.79
N GLN A 276 -17.00 0.53 2.54
CA GLN A 276 -16.63 -0.65 3.32
C GLN A 276 -15.58 -0.33 4.40
N PHE A 277 -15.01 0.88 4.39
CA PHE A 277 -13.87 1.19 5.24
C PHE A 277 -14.22 1.19 6.72
N LEU A 278 -15.42 1.66 7.09
CA LEU A 278 -15.88 1.66 8.49
C LEU A 278 -15.93 0.24 9.06
N ASP A 279 -16.46 -0.71 8.30
CA ASP A 279 -16.53 -2.10 8.70
C ASP A 279 -15.14 -2.75 8.71
N THR A 280 -14.32 -2.44 7.71
CA THR A 280 -12.91 -2.87 7.64
C THR A 280 -12.17 -2.50 8.92
N VAL A 281 -12.32 -1.27 9.43
CA VAL A 281 -11.67 -0.83 10.68
C VAL A 281 -12.23 -1.57 11.91
N ARG A 282 -13.54 -1.86 11.93
CA ARG A 282 -14.16 -2.63 13.03
C ARG A 282 -13.59 -4.04 13.11
N VAL A 283 -13.36 -4.69 11.97
CA VAL A 283 -12.84 -6.06 11.91
C VAL A 283 -11.33 -6.08 12.09
N MET A 284 -10.60 -5.22 11.40
CA MET A 284 -9.15 -5.33 11.26
C MET A 284 -8.35 -4.57 12.32
N GLY A 285 -8.96 -3.58 12.96
CA GLY A 285 -8.23 -2.56 13.72
C GLY A 285 -7.93 -1.34 12.85
N ASN A 286 -6.89 -0.59 13.18
CA ASN A 286 -6.48 0.54 12.35
C ASN A 286 -5.97 0.05 11.00
N VAL A 287 -6.23 0.80 9.93
CA VAL A 287 -5.81 0.39 8.58
C VAL A 287 -4.99 1.50 7.92
N LEU A 288 -3.79 1.16 7.47
CA LEU A 288 -2.98 1.98 6.57
C LEU A 288 -3.02 1.32 5.18
N HIS A 289 -3.80 1.91 4.29
CA HIS A 289 -3.97 1.43 2.91
C HIS A 289 -3.29 2.39 1.92
N ARG A 290 -3.42 2.18 0.60
CA ARG A 290 -2.72 2.98 -0.44
C ARG A 290 -2.87 4.49 -0.31
N LEU A 291 -4.00 4.97 0.23
CA LEU A 291 -4.25 6.41 0.38
C LEU A 291 -3.77 6.97 1.72
N ARG A 292 -3.00 6.19 2.49
CA ARG A 292 -2.42 6.59 3.79
C ARG A 292 -0.91 6.30 3.85
N VAL A 293 -0.50 5.11 3.40
CA VAL A 293 0.91 4.65 3.46
C VAL A 293 1.88 5.66 2.81
N PRO A 294 1.66 6.15 1.58
CA PRO A 294 2.65 6.99 0.89
C PRO A 294 2.93 8.31 1.61
N ARG A 295 1.88 8.94 2.15
CA ARG A 295 2.02 10.15 2.94
C ARG A 295 2.82 9.90 4.22
N ARG A 296 2.55 8.80 4.92
CA ARG A 296 3.29 8.44 6.13
C ARG A 296 4.75 8.11 5.84
N VAL A 297 5.03 7.44 4.72
CA VAL A 297 6.40 7.23 4.26
C VAL A 297 7.13 8.55 4.02
N ALA A 298 6.50 9.53 3.35
CA ALA A 298 7.10 10.85 3.15
C ALA A 298 7.37 11.58 4.48
N GLU A 299 6.53 11.35 5.50
CA GLU A 299 6.70 11.94 6.83
C GLU A 299 7.80 11.25 7.65
N ALA A 300 8.12 9.98 7.37
CA ALA A 300 9.11 9.19 8.11
C ALA A 300 10.54 9.78 8.04
N ASP A 301 10.88 10.47 6.96
CA ASP A 301 12.18 11.14 6.81
C ASP A 301 12.42 12.18 7.90
N LYS A 302 11.36 12.86 8.37
CA LYS A 302 11.45 13.82 9.47
C LYS A 302 11.81 13.13 10.78
N LEU A 303 11.31 11.92 11.02
CA LEU A 303 11.61 11.14 12.22
C LEU A 303 13.07 10.69 12.22
N VAL A 304 13.55 10.16 11.09
CA VAL A 304 14.95 9.72 10.96
C VAL A 304 15.90 10.90 11.16
N LYS A 305 15.59 12.07 10.57
CA LYS A 305 16.35 13.32 10.80
C LYS A 305 16.29 13.80 12.24
N ALA A 306 15.21 13.51 12.96
CA ALA A 306 15.08 13.79 14.39
C ALA A 306 15.79 12.75 15.29
N GLY A 307 16.41 11.72 14.70
CA GLY A 307 17.17 10.69 15.41
C GLY A 307 16.39 9.42 15.74
N GLU A 308 15.15 9.29 15.28
CA GLU A 308 14.36 8.08 15.49
C GLU A 308 14.87 6.89 14.68
N THR A 309 14.76 5.70 15.28
CA THR A 309 15.19 4.46 14.64
C THR A 309 14.04 3.81 13.87
N ILE A 310 14.17 3.72 12.55
CA ILE A 310 13.25 2.97 11.69
C ILE A 310 14.03 1.86 10.98
N GLU A 311 13.72 0.61 11.30
CA GLU A 311 14.43 -0.51 10.70
C GLU A 311 14.13 -0.68 9.21
N GLY A 312 15.18 -0.94 8.42
CA GLY A 312 15.08 -1.07 6.97
C GLY A 312 14.90 0.26 6.22
N TYR A 313 14.93 1.41 6.90
CA TYR A 313 14.74 2.72 6.24
C TYR A 313 15.78 3.01 5.14
N ASN A 314 17.03 2.60 5.35
CA ASN A 314 18.10 2.76 4.36
C ASN A 314 17.86 1.94 3.06
N GLN A 315 16.99 0.93 3.11
CA GLN A 315 16.64 0.12 1.94
C GLN A 315 15.56 0.79 1.07
N LEU A 316 14.96 1.90 1.52
CA LEU A 316 13.94 2.59 0.73
C LEU A 316 14.50 3.25 -0.53
N ALA A 317 15.79 3.63 -0.52
CA ALA A 317 16.47 4.18 -1.70
C ALA A 317 16.52 3.17 -2.86
N GLU A 318 16.77 1.89 -2.56
CA GLU A 318 16.77 0.81 -3.57
C GLU A 318 15.38 0.66 -4.23
N ALA A 319 14.30 0.88 -3.46
CA ALA A 319 12.94 0.84 -4.00
C ALA A 319 12.66 2.02 -4.94
N VAL A 320 13.17 3.21 -4.61
CA VAL A 320 13.08 4.41 -5.46
C VAL A 320 13.79 4.17 -6.80
N GLU A 321 15.02 3.65 -6.76
CA GLU A 321 15.80 3.32 -7.95
C GLU A 321 15.09 2.27 -8.83
N TRP A 322 14.54 1.23 -8.20
CA TRP A 322 13.78 0.20 -8.93
C TRP A 322 12.56 0.81 -9.65
N ILE A 323 11.82 1.71 -8.98
CA ILE A 323 10.63 2.34 -9.58
C ILE A 323 10.99 3.24 -10.75
N ALA A 324 12.08 4.00 -10.65
CA ALA A 324 12.58 4.82 -11.76
C ALA A 324 12.96 3.92 -12.96
N SER A 325 13.72 2.85 -12.71
CA SER A 325 14.08 1.88 -13.75
C SER A 325 12.86 1.21 -14.39
N TYR A 326 11.85 0.90 -13.57
CA TYR A 326 10.62 0.30 -14.05
C TYR A 326 9.79 1.23 -14.93
N GLN A 327 9.77 2.53 -14.61
CA GLN A 327 9.17 3.56 -15.46
C GLN A 327 9.86 3.60 -16.83
N ASP A 328 11.19 3.67 -16.84
CA ASP A 328 11.99 3.77 -18.07
C ASP A 328 11.85 2.51 -18.95
N ARG A 329 11.75 1.34 -18.31
CA ARG A 329 11.40 0.09 -19.00
C ARG A 329 10.06 0.21 -19.72
N GLY A 330 9.02 0.72 -19.05
CA GLY A 330 7.71 0.91 -19.67
C GLY A 330 7.75 1.87 -20.85
N ARG A 331 8.39 3.03 -20.69
CA ARG A 331 8.55 4.04 -21.76
C ARG A 331 9.26 3.52 -23.00
N THR A 332 10.10 2.50 -22.85
CA THR A 332 10.80 1.88 -23.98
C THR A 332 9.90 0.87 -24.71
N LEU A 333 9.01 0.20 -23.97
CA LEU A 333 8.15 -0.88 -24.48
C LEU A 333 6.82 -0.39 -25.06
N THR A 334 6.31 0.75 -24.59
CA THR A 334 5.10 1.43 -25.08
C THR A 334 5.46 2.56 -26.03
#